data_AF-A0A2H6MV98-F1
#
_entry.id   AF-A0A2H6MV98-F1
#
_cell.length_a   1.000
_cell.length_b   1.000
_cell.length_c   1.000
_cell.angle_alpha   90.00
_cell.angle_beta   90.00
_cell.angle_gamma   90.00
#
_symmetry.space_group_name_H-M   'P 1'
#
loop_
_entity.id
_entity.type
_entity.pdbx_description
1 polymer ?
#
loop_
_entity_poly.entity_id
_entity_poly.type
_entity_poly.pdbx_seq_one_letter_code
_entity_poly.pdbx_strand_id
1 'polypeptide(L)'
;FYYWFCYPALYVPEGIPLVKQPVPLNTKFSPAQTEALQNSYDQLCQKEGLTALPYFLIKCHEDSVHVSLLINWDDFFSDQREKVIFAVYDPCNFTQYPGWPLRNMLILAAHRWGGLLQSVEVLCFRDRTMQGARDISHSILFEVKLPQLTNSSDCPKAVGWEKNPKGCMGPRMVNLSECMDPKRLA
;
A
#
# COMPACT_ATOMS: atom_id res chain seq x y z
N PHE A 1 -28.13 10.80 -9.33
CA PHE A 1 -27.14 9.83 -9.84
C PHE A 1 -27.06 8.64 -8.91
N TYR A 2 -27.08 7.42 -9.44
CA TYR A 2 -26.81 6.19 -8.69
C TYR A 2 -25.47 5.62 -9.15
N TYR A 3 -24.63 5.18 -8.21
CA TYR A 3 -23.32 4.59 -8.51
C TYR A 3 -22.90 3.62 -7.41
N TRP A 4 -21.95 2.72 -7.70
CA TRP A 4 -21.38 1.81 -6.72
C TRP A 4 -19.91 1.56 -7.02
N PHE A 5 -19.01 1.94 -6.12
CA PHE A 5 -17.59 1.70 -6.28
C PHE A 5 -17.22 0.26 -5.97
N CYS A 6 -16.28 -0.28 -6.74
CA CYS A 6 -15.62 -1.55 -6.48
C CYS A 6 -14.11 -1.34 -6.55
N TYR A 7 -13.41 -1.87 -5.54
CA TYR A 7 -11.94 -1.90 -5.47
C TYR A 7 -11.51 -3.37 -5.44
N PRO A 8 -11.39 -4.06 -6.59
CA PRO A 8 -11.12 -5.50 -6.62
C PRO A 8 -9.83 -5.85 -5.89
N ALA A 9 -9.93 -6.69 -4.88
CA ALA A 9 -8.82 -7.29 -4.17
C ALA A 9 -8.96 -8.80 -4.18
N LEU A 10 -7.87 -9.49 -4.50
CA LEU A 10 -7.80 -10.94 -4.53
C LEU A 10 -8.01 -11.51 -3.12
N TYR A 11 -8.82 -12.55 -3.05
CA TYR A 11 -9.23 -13.20 -1.82
C TYR A 11 -8.26 -14.33 -1.47
N VAL A 12 -7.68 -14.26 -0.27
CA VAL A 12 -6.90 -15.34 0.34
C VAL A 12 -7.77 -16.01 1.40
N PRO A 13 -8.19 -17.28 1.20
CA PRO A 13 -9.12 -17.95 2.12
C PRO A 13 -8.65 -18.01 3.57
N GLU A 14 -7.37 -18.31 3.79
CA GLU A 14 -6.76 -18.45 5.12
C GLU A 14 -6.37 -17.11 5.74
N GLY A 15 -6.56 -16.01 5.01
CA GLY A 15 -6.01 -14.70 5.37
C GLY A 15 -4.48 -14.67 5.23
N ILE A 16 -3.89 -13.54 5.63
CA ILE A 16 -2.44 -13.34 5.62
C ILE A 16 -1.99 -13.14 7.07
N PRO A 17 -1.23 -14.09 7.65
CA PRO A 17 -0.78 -14.00 9.04
C PRO A 17 0.20 -12.84 9.26
N LEU A 18 -0.02 -12.06 10.32
CA LEU A 18 0.95 -11.11 10.85
C LEU A 18 2.03 -11.88 11.62
N VAL A 19 3.30 -11.66 11.26
CA VAL A 19 4.48 -12.14 12.00
C VAL A 19 4.87 -11.13 13.08
N LYS A 20 4.81 -9.83 12.75
CA LYS A 20 4.99 -8.72 13.70
C LYS A 20 3.81 -7.77 13.60
N GLN A 21 3.41 -7.22 14.74
CA GLN A 21 2.31 -6.25 14.79
C GLN A 21 2.71 -4.91 14.16
N PRO A 22 1.75 -4.16 13.59
CA PRO A 22 1.95 -2.79 13.11
C PRO A 22 2.52 -1.88 14.18
N VAL A 23 3.63 -1.24 13.86
CA VAL A 23 4.27 -0.19 14.66
C VAL A 23 4.48 1.07 13.81
N PRO A 24 4.45 2.27 14.40
CA PRO A 24 4.78 3.50 13.68
C PRO A 24 6.21 3.46 13.12
N LEU A 25 6.44 4.13 11.97
CA LEU A 25 7.72 4.17 11.27
C LEU A 25 8.88 4.61 12.18
N ASN A 26 8.65 5.64 13.00
CA ASN A 26 9.64 6.21 13.91
C ASN A 26 10.08 5.28 15.05
N THR A 27 9.42 4.13 15.25
CA THR A 27 9.86 3.12 16.21
C THR A 27 11.06 2.33 15.71
N LYS A 28 11.32 2.37 14.40
CA LYS A 28 12.37 1.59 13.74
C LYS A 28 13.31 2.44 12.91
N PHE A 29 12.78 3.46 12.24
CA PHE A 29 13.57 4.38 11.43
C PHE A 29 14.02 5.54 12.31
N SER A 30 15.31 5.85 12.27
CA SER A 30 15.85 7.08 12.84
C SER A 30 15.30 8.31 12.10
N PRO A 31 15.40 9.52 12.66
CA PRO A 31 15.05 10.74 11.94
C PRO A 31 15.81 10.88 10.62
N ALA A 32 17.11 10.55 10.60
CA ALA A 32 17.94 10.57 9.40
C ALA A 32 17.46 9.55 8.34
N GLN A 33 17.12 8.33 8.75
CA GLN A 33 16.56 7.33 7.84
C GLN A 33 15.18 7.73 7.31
N THR A 34 14.36 8.39 8.13
CA THR A 34 13.03 8.88 7.73
C THR A 34 13.15 9.97 6.66
N GLU A 35 14.05 10.91 6.85
CA GLU A 35 14.37 11.94 5.85
C GLU A 35 14.97 11.33 4.58
N ALA A 36 15.92 10.38 4.72
CA ALA A 36 16.51 9.68 3.59
C ALA A 36 15.48 8.89 2.78
N LEU A 37 14.51 8.25 3.45
CA LEU A 37 13.40 7.56 2.80
C LEU A 37 12.55 8.53 1.97
N GLN A 38 12.17 9.67 2.55
CA GLN A 38 11.36 10.67 1.85
C GLN A 38 12.11 11.22 0.62
N ASN A 39 13.38 11.59 0.79
CA ASN A 39 14.22 12.09 -0.29
C ASN A 39 14.42 11.04 -1.41
N SER A 40 14.69 9.78 -1.04
CA SER A 40 14.88 8.71 -2.02
C SER A 40 13.58 8.41 -2.79
N TYR A 41 12.42 8.42 -2.11
CA TYR A 41 11.11 8.30 -2.74
C TYR A 41 10.79 9.44 -3.71
N ASP A 42 11.06 10.68 -3.32
CA ASP A 42 10.84 11.85 -4.16
C ASP A 42 11.74 11.83 -5.41
N GLN A 43 13.02 11.45 -5.25
CA GLN A 43 13.94 11.26 -6.36
C GLN A 43 13.48 10.17 -7.33
N LEU A 44 12.98 9.05 -6.82
CA LEU A 44 12.43 8.00 -7.65
C LEU A 44 11.19 8.49 -8.42
N CYS A 45 10.26 9.18 -7.74
CA CYS A 45 9.09 9.78 -8.39
C CYS A 45 9.49 10.77 -9.50
N GLN A 46 10.47 11.64 -9.23
CA GLN A 46 11.00 12.60 -10.19
C GLN A 46 11.63 11.89 -11.40
N LYS A 47 12.45 10.86 -11.17
CA LYS A 47 13.08 10.06 -12.22
C LYS A 47 12.05 9.40 -13.13
N GLU A 48 10.97 8.87 -12.56
CA GLU A 48 9.89 8.22 -13.30
C GLU A 48 8.87 9.21 -13.88
N GLY A 49 9.00 10.51 -13.61
CA GLY A 49 8.07 11.54 -14.08
C GLY A 49 6.67 11.43 -13.47
N LEU A 50 6.56 10.88 -12.25
CA LEU A 50 5.31 10.64 -11.55
C LEU A 50 5.22 11.49 -10.29
N THR A 51 3.99 11.82 -9.86
CA THR A 51 3.76 12.52 -8.60
C THR A 51 3.78 11.59 -7.39
N ALA A 52 3.48 10.31 -7.60
CA ALA A 52 3.53 9.28 -6.58
C ALA A 52 3.67 7.89 -7.23
N LEU A 53 4.35 6.98 -6.54
CA LEU A 53 4.46 5.57 -6.88
C LEU A 53 3.63 4.74 -5.89
N PRO A 54 2.67 3.93 -6.37
CA PRO A 54 1.79 3.18 -5.49
C PRO A 54 2.49 2.03 -4.76
N TYR A 55 3.54 1.46 -5.36
CA TYR A 55 4.31 0.35 -4.82
C TYR A 55 5.79 0.53 -5.14
N PHE A 56 6.65 0.25 -4.18
CA PHE A 56 8.10 0.35 -4.34
C PHE A 56 8.84 -0.56 -3.37
N LEU A 57 10.11 -0.82 -3.66
CA LEU A 57 11.03 -1.57 -2.82
C LEU A 57 11.80 -0.58 -1.94
N ILE A 58 12.13 -0.98 -0.72
CA ILE A 58 13.02 -0.25 0.16
C ILE A 58 14.13 -1.17 0.64
N LYS A 59 15.35 -0.66 0.60
CA LYS A 59 16.55 -1.26 1.19
C LYS A 59 17.16 -0.27 2.17
N CYS A 60 17.47 -0.73 3.37
CA CYS A 60 18.10 0.08 4.41
C CYS A 60 19.46 -0.53 4.78
N HIS A 61 20.48 0.31 4.84
CA HIS A 61 21.82 -0.07 5.34
C HIS A 61 22.36 1.06 6.20
N GLU A 62 22.55 0.81 7.49
CA GLU A 62 22.91 1.86 8.47
C GLU A 62 21.95 3.06 8.34
N ASP A 63 22.45 4.27 8.10
CA ASP A 63 21.63 5.47 7.91
C ASP A 63 21.18 5.70 6.45
N SER A 64 21.60 4.86 5.52
CA SER A 64 21.19 4.95 4.11
C SER A 64 19.86 4.23 3.85
N VAL A 65 18.99 4.91 3.09
CA VAL A 65 17.74 4.34 2.60
C VAL A 65 17.70 4.51 1.08
N HIS A 66 17.54 3.39 0.39
CA HIS A 66 17.38 3.35 -1.05
C HIS A 66 16.00 2.83 -1.39
N VAL A 67 15.40 3.39 -2.43
CA VAL A 67 14.13 2.90 -2.98
C VAL A 67 14.25 2.57 -4.46
N SER A 68 13.45 1.62 -4.92
CA SER A 68 13.46 1.21 -6.32
C SER A 68 12.08 0.71 -6.77
N LEU A 69 11.87 0.65 -8.08
CA LEU A 69 10.69 0.02 -8.66
C LEU A 69 10.71 -1.48 -8.40
N LEU A 70 9.51 -2.09 -8.31
CA LEU A 70 9.37 -3.54 -8.17
C LEU A 70 10.03 -4.32 -9.32
N ILE A 71 10.07 -3.75 -10.53
CA ILE A 71 10.65 -4.41 -11.71
C ILE A 71 12.18 -4.56 -11.62
N ASN A 72 12.84 -3.73 -10.81
CA ASN A 72 14.28 -3.77 -10.62
C ASN A 72 14.68 -4.74 -9.50
N TRP A 73 13.80 -5.66 -9.11
CA TRP A 73 14.01 -6.57 -7.98
C TRP A 73 15.37 -7.28 -8.04
N ASP A 74 15.70 -7.90 -9.17
CA ASP A 74 16.90 -8.75 -9.31
C ASP A 74 18.19 -7.93 -9.16
N ASP A 75 18.22 -6.71 -9.69
CA ASP A 75 19.37 -5.79 -9.56
C ASP A 75 19.44 -5.14 -8.18
N PHE A 76 18.28 -4.88 -7.57
CA PHE A 76 18.18 -4.15 -6.30
C PHE A 76 18.47 -5.03 -5.08
N PHE A 77 18.11 -6.32 -5.14
CA PHE A 77 18.35 -7.33 -4.11
C PHE A 77 19.20 -8.48 -4.66
N SER A 78 20.49 -8.20 -4.86
CA SER A 78 21.47 -9.19 -5.34
C SER A 78 21.89 -10.21 -4.27
N ASP A 79 21.79 -9.87 -2.98
CA ASP A 79 22.04 -10.78 -1.86
C ASP A 79 20.73 -11.19 -1.19
N GLN A 80 20.46 -12.50 -1.17
CA GLN A 80 19.25 -13.09 -0.60
C GLN A 80 19.13 -12.93 0.93
N ARG A 81 20.20 -12.52 1.62
CA ARG A 81 20.19 -12.26 3.07
C ARG A 81 19.72 -10.85 3.41
N GLU A 82 19.61 -9.98 2.41
CA GLU A 82 19.20 -8.61 2.64
C GLU A 82 17.75 -8.54 3.08
N LYS A 83 17.50 -7.60 4.01
CA LYS A 83 16.18 -7.39 4.52
C LYS A 83 15.34 -6.62 3.50
N VAL A 84 14.31 -7.29 2.99
CA VAL A 84 13.39 -6.73 2.00
C VAL A 84 12.24 -6.02 2.70
N ILE A 85 11.99 -4.77 2.31
CA ILE A 85 10.79 -4.03 2.71
C ILE A 85 10.00 -3.69 1.45
N PHE A 86 8.76 -4.19 1.36
CA PHE A 86 7.81 -3.76 0.34
C PHE A 86 7.01 -2.57 0.86
N ALA A 87 7.00 -1.48 0.10
CA ALA A 87 6.24 -0.30 0.44
C ALA A 87 4.99 -0.17 -0.43
N VAL A 88 3.91 0.29 0.21
CA VAL A 88 2.64 0.60 -0.43
C VAL A 88 2.27 2.02 -0.07
N TYR A 89 1.97 2.87 -1.06
CA TYR A 89 1.37 4.18 -0.82
C TYR A 89 -0.02 3.95 -0.23
N ASP A 90 -0.17 4.20 1.06
CA ASP A 90 -1.32 3.78 1.84
C ASP A 90 -2.31 4.94 2.04
N PRO A 91 -3.52 4.87 1.45
CA PRO A 91 -4.56 5.89 1.68
C PRO A 91 -5.24 5.75 3.06
N CYS A 92 -4.99 4.68 3.81
CA CYS A 92 -5.63 4.43 5.09
C CYS A 92 -5.19 5.45 6.16
N ASN A 93 -6.14 5.82 7.02
CA ASN A 93 -5.92 6.72 8.13
C ASN A 93 -5.90 6.08 9.51
N PHE A 94 -6.11 4.76 9.60
CA PHE A 94 -6.04 4.05 10.86
C PHE A 94 -4.61 3.71 11.26
N THR A 95 -4.24 3.99 12.50
CA THR A 95 -2.89 3.79 13.04
C THR A 95 -2.43 2.34 13.13
N GLN A 96 -3.37 1.38 13.06
CA GLN A 96 -3.05 -0.05 13.22
C GLN A 96 -3.45 -0.90 12.01
N TYR A 97 -4.17 -0.34 11.04
CA TYR A 97 -4.67 -1.11 9.90
C TYR A 97 -4.07 -0.61 8.59
N PRO A 98 -3.53 -1.49 7.74
CA PRO A 98 -3.10 -1.13 6.41
C PRO A 98 -4.29 -0.82 5.51
N GLY A 99 -4.07 -0.05 4.45
CA GLY A 99 -5.07 0.19 3.43
C GLY A 99 -5.33 -0.99 2.51
N TRP A 100 -6.42 -0.86 1.77
CA TRP A 100 -6.89 -1.85 0.81
C TRP A 100 -5.86 -2.23 -0.29
N PRO A 101 -5.03 -1.30 -0.83
CA PRO A 101 -4.07 -1.62 -1.90
C PRO A 101 -3.06 -2.73 -1.54
N LEU A 102 -2.75 -2.90 -0.25
CA LEU A 102 -1.81 -3.92 0.21
C LEU A 102 -2.21 -5.34 -0.19
N ARG A 103 -3.51 -5.64 -0.27
CA ARG A 103 -4.00 -6.99 -0.56
C ARG A 103 -3.45 -7.54 -1.87
N ASN A 104 -3.54 -6.78 -2.95
CA ASN A 104 -3.08 -7.21 -4.26
C ASN A 104 -1.55 -7.26 -4.34
N MET A 105 -0.87 -6.34 -3.67
CA MET A 105 0.58 -6.34 -3.59
C MET A 105 1.12 -7.60 -2.89
N LEU A 106 0.52 -8.03 -1.78
CA LEU A 106 0.95 -9.26 -1.11
C LEU A 106 0.73 -10.52 -1.96
N ILE A 107 -0.30 -10.54 -2.80
CA ILE A 107 -0.50 -11.64 -3.76
C ILE A 107 0.55 -11.60 -4.86
N LEU A 108 0.85 -10.42 -5.41
CA LEU A 108 1.95 -10.27 -6.35
C LEU A 108 3.27 -10.76 -5.74
N ALA A 109 3.55 -10.39 -4.50
CA ALA A 109 4.77 -10.81 -3.82
C ALA A 109 4.84 -12.31 -3.57
N ALA A 110 3.74 -12.92 -3.13
CA ALA A 110 3.67 -14.36 -2.99
C ALA A 110 3.86 -15.09 -4.33
N HIS A 111 3.27 -14.57 -5.40
CA HIS A 111 3.37 -15.16 -6.73
C HIS A 111 4.78 -15.05 -7.32
N ARG A 112 5.43 -13.89 -7.19
CA ARG A 112 6.74 -13.62 -7.79
C ARG A 112 7.90 -14.08 -6.93
N TRP A 113 7.80 -13.89 -5.62
CA TRP A 113 8.92 -14.07 -4.68
C TRP A 113 8.62 -15.05 -3.54
N GLY A 114 7.44 -15.69 -3.49
CA GLY A 114 7.09 -16.62 -2.41
C GLY A 114 7.96 -17.88 -2.32
N GLY A 115 8.65 -18.25 -3.40
CA GLY A 115 9.67 -19.31 -3.38
C GLY A 115 11.00 -18.87 -2.75
N LEU A 116 11.24 -17.56 -2.66
CA LEU A 116 12.46 -16.95 -2.13
C LEU A 116 12.24 -16.40 -0.71
N LEU A 117 11.06 -15.81 -0.48
CA LEU A 117 10.69 -15.10 0.74
C LEU A 117 9.53 -15.83 1.42
N GLN A 118 9.74 -16.27 2.66
CA GLN A 118 8.65 -16.84 3.47
C GLN A 118 7.83 -15.74 4.18
N SER A 119 8.51 -14.68 4.63
CA SER A 119 7.90 -13.49 5.20
C SER A 119 8.53 -12.24 4.60
N VAL A 120 7.80 -11.14 4.67
CA VAL A 120 8.24 -9.84 4.17
C VAL A 120 7.88 -8.75 5.16
N GLU A 121 8.76 -7.74 5.25
CA GLU A 121 8.41 -6.51 5.93
C GLU A 121 7.63 -5.61 4.99
N VAL A 122 6.59 -4.97 5.51
CA VAL A 122 5.70 -4.09 4.77
C VAL A 122 5.75 -2.72 5.40
N LEU A 123 6.01 -1.70 4.57
CA LEU A 123 5.76 -0.30 4.90
C LEU A 123 4.45 0.15 4.25
N CYS A 124 3.48 0.51 5.07
CA CYS A 124 2.36 1.33 4.60
C CYS A 124 2.78 2.80 4.67
N PHE A 125 3.27 3.30 3.54
CA PHE A 125 3.81 4.65 3.38
C PHE A 125 2.67 5.66 3.31
N ARG A 126 2.56 6.50 4.34
CA ARG A 126 1.48 7.48 4.51
C ARG A 126 2.08 8.86 4.48
N ASP A 127 2.20 9.38 3.28
CA ASP A 127 2.74 10.70 3.04
C ASP A 127 1.61 11.73 3.00
N ARG A 128 1.61 12.59 4.02
CA ARG A 128 0.56 13.57 4.25
C ARG A 128 1.17 14.93 4.47
N THR A 129 0.44 15.96 4.06
CA THR A 129 0.76 17.33 4.43
C THR A 129 -0.06 17.74 5.64
N MET A 130 0.61 18.04 6.76
CA MET A 130 0.01 18.61 7.97
C MET A 130 0.60 19.99 8.22
N GLN A 131 -0.26 21.02 8.34
CA GLN A 131 0.17 22.40 8.61
C GLN A 131 1.22 22.95 7.62
N GLY A 132 1.18 22.49 6.36
CA GLY A 132 2.12 22.91 5.31
C GLY A 132 3.45 22.14 5.29
N ALA A 133 3.67 21.21 6.23
CA ALA A 133 4.82 20.32 6.23
C ALA A 133 4.40 18.89 5.83
N ARG A 134 5.22 18.21 5.03
CA ARG A 134 5.03 16.78 4.78
C ARG A 134 5.47 15.97 5.98
N ASP A 135 4.70 14.94 6.31
CA ASP A 135 4.95 14.04 7.43
C ASP A 135 4.62 12.61 7.03
N ILE A 136 5.60 11.73 7.22
CA ILE A 136 5.50 10.29 6.99
C ILE A 136 5.60 9.47 8.29
N SER A 137 5.69 10.11 9.45
CA SER A 137 5.89 9.46 10.76
C SER A 137 4.74 8.52 11.14
N HIS A 138 3.53 8.80 10.64
CA HIS A 138 2.33 7.98 10.81
C HIS A 138 2.27 6.73 9.91
N SER A 139 3.25 6.56 9.03
CA SER A 139 3.44 5.31 8.28
C SER A 139 3.63 4.15 9.25
N ILE A 140 3.17 2.96 8.86
CA ILE A 140 3.24 1.77 9.72
C ILE A 140 4.10 0.69 9.09
N LEU A 141 4.90 0.04 9.92
CA LEU A 141 5.75 -1.09 9.59
C LEU A 141 5.25 -2.34 10.31
N PHE A 142 5.22 -3.44 9.59
CA PHE A 142 4.93 -4.76 10.16
C PHE A 142 5.51 -5.85 9.27
N GLU A 143 5.46 -7.09 9.75
CA GLU A 143 5.93 -8.24 9.00
C GLU A 143 4.77 -9.21 8.79
N VAL A 144 4.66 -9.74 7.58
CA VAL A 144 3.62 -10.71 7.21
C VAL A 144 4.26 -11.96 6.63
N LYS A 145 3.61 -13.09 6.85
CA LYS A 145 3.94 -14.32 6.13
C LYS A 145 3.31 -14.26 4.75
N LEU A 146 4.07 -14.49 3.69
CA LEU A 146 3.49 -14.55 2.35
C LEU A 146 2.57 -15.77 2.24
N PRO A 147 1.36 -15.63 1.66
CA PRO A 147 0.48 -16.76 1.46
C PRO A 147 1.09 -17.78 0.50
N GLN A 148 0.89 -19.07 0.75
CA GLN A 148 1.23 -20.09 -0.22
C GLN A 148 0.15 -20.11 -1.30
N LEU A 149 0.52 -19.70 -2.51
CA LEU A 149 -0.38 -19.75 -3.64
C LEU A 149 -0.36 -21.17 -4.21
N THR A 150 -1.54 -21.77 -4.37
CA THR A 150 -1.68 -23.01 -5.12
C THR A 150 -1.63 -22.68 -6.62
N ASN A 151 -0.96 -23.52 -7.41
CA ASN A 151 -0.88 -23.36 -8.87
C ASN A 151 -2.20 -23.80 -9.53
N SER A 152 -3.34 -23.22 -9.13
CA SER A 152 -4.59 -23.43 -9.82
C SER A 152 -4.64 -22.56 -11.07
N SER A 153 -5.10 -23.13 -12.19
CA SER A 153 -5.40 -22.37 -13.42
C SER A 153 -6.63 -21.47 -13.29
N ASP A 154 -7.38 -21.60 -12.19
CA ASP A 154 -8.60 -20.85 -11.95
C ASP A 154 -8.33 -19.39 -11.55
N CYS A 155 -9.18 -18.49 -12.02
CA CYS A 155 -9.15 -17.09 -11.62
C CYS A 155 -9.41 -16.97 -10.11
N PRO A 156 -8.52 -16.34 -9.32
CA PRO A 156 -8.72 -16.18 -7.89
C PRO A 156 -9.99 -15.37 -7.61
N LYS A 157 -10.73 -15.76 -6.57
CA LYS A 157 -11.90 -15.00 -6.10
C LYS A 157 -11.47 -13.57 -5.75
N ALA A 158 -12.36 -12.61 -5.98
CA ALA A 158 -12.13 -11.22 -5.64
C ALA A 158 -13.28 -10.64 -4.79
N VAL A 159 -12.93 -9.67 -3.94
CA VAL A 159 -13.86 -8.86 -3.13
C VAL A 159 -13.56 -7.38 -3.38
N GLY A 160 -14.44 -6.45 -2.97
CA GLY A 160 -14.11 -5.02 -3.13
C GLY A 160 -15.27 -4.06 -3.29
N TRP A 161 -16.51 -4.52 -3.35
CA TRP A 161 -17.68 -3.65 -3.38
C TRP A 161 -17.74 -2.77 -2.12
N GLU A 162 -17.84 -1.46 -2.32
CA GLU A 162 -17.91 -0.50 -1.23
C GLU A 162 -19.24 -0.62 -0.47
N LYS A 163 -19.24 -0.50 0.85
CA LYS A 163 -20.49 -0.38 1.61
C LYS A 163 -21.12 0.99 1.39
N ASN A 164 -22.44 1.05 1.35
CA ASN A 164 -23.17 2.32 1.33
C ASN A 164 -23.03 3.06 2.69
N PRO A 165 -23.48 4.33 2.80
CA PRO A 165 -23.42 5.09 4.06
C PRO A 165 -24.13 4.44 5.26
N LYS A 166 -25.05 3.50 5.02
CA LYS A 166 -25.73 2.71 6.06
C LYS A 166 -24.95 1.45 6.48
N GLY A 167 -23.77 1.22 5.90
CA GLY A 167 -22.94 0.04 6.15
C GLY A 167 -23.40 -1.24 5.43
N CYS A 168 -24.38 -1.14 4.52
CA CYS A 168 -24.92 -2.28 3.78
C CYS A 168 -24.26 -2.43 2.41
N MET A 169 -24.31 -3.64 1.84
CA MET A 169 -23.91 -3.88 0.45
C MET A 169 -24.98 -3.34 -0.50
N GLY A 170 -24.71 -2.18 -1.11
CA GLY A 170 -25.61 -1.59 -2.09
C GLY A 170 -25.08 -0.28 -2.68
N PRO A 171 -25.72 0.23 -3.74
CA PRO A 171 -25.32 1.46 -4.40
C PRO A 171 -25.52 2.71 -3.52
N ARG A 172 -24.80 3.77 -3.87
CA ARG A 172 -24.98 5.14 -3.37
C ARG A 172 -25.89 5.92 -4.31
N MET A 173 -26.63 6.88 -3.75
CA MET A 173 -27.43 7.84 -4.50
C MET A 173 -27.02 9.26 -4.11
N VAL A 174 -26.76 10.11 -5.10
CA VAL A 174 -26.50 11.54 -4.90
C VAL A 174 -27.53 12.34 -5.69
N ASN A 175 -28.18 13.29 -4.99
CA ASN A 175 -29.11 14.25 -5.57
C ASN A 175 -28.34 15.54 -5.92
N LEU A 176 -28.24 15.85 -7.21
CA LEU A 176 -27.54 17.06 -7.70
C LEU A 176 -28.51 18.14 -8.19
N SER A 177 -29.82 18.01 -7.92
CA SER A 177 -30.81 18.98 -8.43
C SER A 177 -30.57 20.41 -7.94
N GLU A 178 -29.98 20.62 -6.77
CA GLU A 178 -29.61 21.97 -6.29
C GLU A 178 -28.55 22.67 -7.13
N CYS A 179 -27.69 21.91 -7.81
CA CYS A 179 -26.58 22.45 -8.60
C CYS A 179 -26.75 22.23 -10.11
N MET A 180 -27.76 21.46 -10.53
CA MET A 180 -27.93 21.04 -11.93
C MET A 180 -29.35 21.22 -12.48
N ASP A 181 -30.35 21.51 -11.65
CA ASP A 181 -31.72 21.76 -12.13
C ASP A 181 -31.89 23.24 -12.51
N PRO A 182 -32.06 23.59 -13.80
CA PRO A 182 -32.22 24.97 -14.22
C PRO A 182 -33.39 25.68 -13.53
N LYS A 183 -34.44 24.96 -13.12
CA LYS A 183 -35.59 25.54 -12.42
C LYS A 183 -35.31 25.87 -10.95
N ARG A 184 -34.34 25.20 -10.32
CA ARG A 184 -33.93 25.44 -8.93
C ARG A 184 -32.78 26.45 -8.83
N LEU A 185 -32.10 26.70 -9.94
CA LEU A 185 -31.01 27.67 -10.06
C LEU A 185 -31.48 29.09 -10.45
N ALA A 186 -32.74 29.23 -10.88
CA ALA A 186 -33.35 30.50 -11.31
C ALA A 186 -34.04 31.23 -10.15
#